data_AF-A0A5N5IT40-F1
#
_entry.id   AF-A0A5N5IT40-F1
#
_cell.length_a   1.000
_cell.length_b   1.000
_cell.length_c   1.000
_cell.angle_alpha   90.00
_cell.angle_beta   90.00
_cell.angle_gamma   90.00
#
_symmetry.space_group_name_H-M   'P 1'
#
loop_
_entity.id
_entity.type
_entity.pdbx_description
1 polymer ?
#
loop_
_entity_poly.entity_id
_entity_poly.type
_entity_poly.pdbx_seq_one_letter_code
_entity_poly.pdbx_strand_id
1 'polypeptide(L)'
;MSEEKLMSKKKPAYPVNKKLDSYLHRYNRKIEIPIFYDDLLRFSGSVVVYDNDGEDTLWVRVYYSDFDRKEIDISLKKVYSILHSDGSDRIQEYLNVDAVDFCTFGNSKPFRIKVRNILNDNYTYFYVKKTDASRIYGLELEHMLSPYNLNFLVYKDTLIEEHIAGIPGDVFINYMLPKCSASEKAQLAKEFVKFNERCMIRLLGDMRSYNYVIVPVHDFDHVVYKIRAIDFDQQCFEGKLKVYRPQFFKENYKMVELVRDKLQKNSVDQYKIEERSIVAKRILSSGNRIKRLIAAARPDTISLPENIDRLKHEIYDLTKDIDFKKSSTMGEVLSLALDFVKRNYQDVSMKQIIEKKF
;
A
#
# COMPACT_ATOMS: atom_id res chain seq x y z
N MET A 1 20.92 8.52 21.59
CA MET A 1 20.04 7.40 21.18
C MET A 1 20.76 6.67 20.05
N SER A 2 21.20 5.43 20.28
CA SER A 2 21.89 4.63 19.25
C SER A 2 21.00 4.48 18.02
N GLU A 3 21.56 4.73 16.84
CA GLU A 3 20.89 4.62 15.55
C GLU A 3 20.68 3.15 15.18
N GLU A 4 19.79 2.47 15.90
CA GLU A 4 19.40 1.12 15.50
C GLU A 4 18.66 1.22 14.16
N LYS A 5 19.23 0.63 13.11
CA LYS A 5 18.61 0.59 11.78
C LYS A 5 17.26 -0.12 11.88
N LEU A 6 16.18 0.60 11.56
CA LEU A 6 14.79 0.09 11.62
C LEU A 6 14.60 -1.09 10.67
N MET A 7 15.18 -1.03 9.48
CA MET A 7 15.11 -2.07 8.44
C MET A 7 16.36 -2.94 8.50
N SER A 8 16.17 -4.25 8.64
CA SER A 8 17.26 -5.18 8.97
C SER A 8 17.94 -5.78 7.73
N LYS A 9 17.17 -6.15 6.70
CA LYS A 9 17.65 -6.89 5.51
C LYS A 9 16.86 -6.49 4.27
N LYS A 10 17.49 -6.61 3.09
CA LYS A 10 16.79 -6.48 1.81
C LYS A 10 15.87 -7.68 1.62
N LYS A 11 14.57 -7.42 1.52
CA LYS A 11 13.55 -8.44 1.29
C LYS A 11 13.67 -9.05 -0.12
N PRO A 12 13.66 -10.39 -0.28
CA PRO A 12 13.56 -11.03 -1.59
C PRO A 12 12.11 -10.98 -2.13
N ALA A 13 11.94 -11.15 -3.43
CA ALA A 13 10.60 -11.34 -4.01
C ALA A 13 10.11 -12.76 -3.67
N TYR A 14 8.88 -12.87 -3.14
CA TYR A 14 8.27 -14.15 -2.81
C TYR A 14 7.32 -14.62 -3.93
N PRO A 15 7.39 -15.89 -4.36
CA PRO A 15 6.54 -16.39 -5.44
C PRO A 15 5.09 -16.52 -4.98
N VAL A 16 4.15 -16.39 -5.92
CA VAL A 16 2.73 -16.64 -5.66
C VAL A 16 2.49 -18.14 -5.49
N ASN A 17 2.09 -18.56 -4.29
CA ASN A 17 1.77 -19.96 -4.02
C ASN A 17 0.43 -20.39 -4.66
N LYS A 18 0.18 -21.70 -4.77
CA LYS A 18 -1.05 -22.24 -5.40
C LYS A 18 -2.36 -21.76 -4.75
N LYS A 19 -2.40 -21.58 -3.44
CA LYS A 19 -3.59 -21.10 -2.71
C LYS A 19 -3.85 -19.63 -3.00
N LEU A 20 -2.79 -18.80 -3.06
CA LEU A 20 -2.90 -17.40 -3.43
C LEU A 20 -3.32 -17.26 -4.89
N ASP A 21 -2.76 -18.06 -5.80
CA ASP A 21 -3.16 -18.09 -7.21
C ASP A 21 -4.66 -18.44 -7.36
N SER A 22 -5.13 -19.45 -6.63
CA SER A 22 -6.54 -19.85 -6.61
C SER A 22 -7.46 -18.76 -6.03
N TYR A 23 -6.97 -18.03 -5.03
CA TYR A 23 -7.64 -16.85 -4.48
C TYR A 23 -7.76 -15.75 -5.54
N LEU A 24 -6.66 -15.42 -6.22
CA LEU A 24 -6.62 -14.38 -7.24
C LEU A 24 -7.56 -14.69 -8.41
N HIS A 25 -7.61 -15.95 -8.86
CA HIS A 25 -8.56 -16.39 -9.88
C HIS A 25 -10.01 -16.21 -9.41
N ARG A 26 -10.34 -16.65 -8.19
CA ARG A 26 -11.70 -16.54 -7.64
C ARG A 26 -12.21 -15.12 -7.51
N TYR A 27 -11.34 -14.16 -7.20
CA TYR A 27 -11.70 -12.76 -6.99
C TYR A 27 -11.38 -11.87 -8.19
N ASN A 28 -11.29 -12.46 -9.40
CA ASN A 28 -11.06 -11.75 -10.67
C ASN A 28 -9.81 -10.84 -10.64
N ARG A 29 -8.79 -11.23 -9.88
CA ARG A 29 -7.46 -10.59 -9.88
C ARG A 29 -6.50 -11.25 -10.86
N LYS A 30 -6.79 -12.48 -11.28
CA LYS A 30 -5.99 -13.21 -12.27
C LYS A 30 -6.65 -13.15 -13.64
N ILE A 31 -6.02 -12.43 -14.55
CA ILE A 31 -6.46 -12.26 -15.95
C ILE A 31 -5.23 -12.48 -16.82
N GLU A 32 -5.38 -13.17 -17.95
CA GLU A 32 -4.29 -13.24 -18.93
C GLU A 32 -4.02 -11.83 -19.47
N ILE A 33 -2.83 -11.31 -19.17
CA ILE A 33 -2.41 -9.98 -19.57
C ILE A 33 -1.65 -10.06 -20.90
N PRO A 34 -1.80 -9.08 -21.79
CA PRO A 34 -1.17 -9.07 -23.11
C PRO A 34 0.31 -8.65 -23.08
N ILE A 35 0.86 -8.34 -21.90
CA ILE A 35 2.24 -7.90 -21.73
C ILE A 35 2.80 -8.35 -20.38
N PHE A 36 4.02 -8.88 -20.40
CA PHE A 36 4.78 -9.27 -19.22
C PHE A 36 5.82 -8.21 -18.86
N TYR A 37 6.29 -8.24 -17.62
CA TYR A 37 7.37 -7.38 -17.16
C TYR A 37 8.63 -7.54 -18.04
N ASP A 38 8.97 -8.77 -18.42
CA ASP A 38 10.18 -9.05 -19.22
C ASP A 38 10.04 -8.54 -20.67
N ASP A 39 8.82 -8.38 -21.20
CA ASP A 39 8.61 -7.77 -22.52
C ASP A 39 9.03 -6.29 -22.54
N LEU A 40 8.80 -5.58 -21.42
CA LEU A 40 9.19 -4.18 -21.25
C LEU A 40 10.70 -4.01 -21.04
N LEU A 41 11.44 -5.06 -20.70
CA LEU A 41 12.90 -5.00 -20.62
C LEU A 41 13.58 -4.97 -21.99
N ARG A 42 12.84 -5.18 -23.09
CA ARG A 42 13.37 -5.19 -24.47
C ARG A 42 13.70 -3.78 -25.02
N PHE A 43 13.75 -2.75 -24.20
CA PHE A 43 14.02 -1.39 -24.66
C PHE A 43 15.43 -1.24 -25.24
N SER A 44 15.56 -0.44 -26.30
CA SER A 44 16.80 -0.22 -27.05
C SER A 44 17.63 0.96 -26.52
N GLY A 45 17.01 1.85 -25.74
CA GLY A 45 17.67 3.02 -25.18
C GLY A 45 16.79 3.72 -24.16
N SER A 46 17.35 4.68 -23.44
CA SER A 46 16.63 5.47 -22.45
C SER A 46 17.20 6.87 -22.26
N VAL A 47 16.40 7.77 -21.68
CA VAL A 47 16.83 9.10 -21.25
C VAL A 47 16.36 9.36 -19.82
N VAL A 48 17.14 10.13 -19.06
CA VAL A 48 16.80 10.49 -17.68
C VAL A 48 15.55 11.37 -17.66
N VAL A 49 14.64 11.11 -16.72
CA VAL A 49 13.49 11.96 -16.44
C VAL A 49 13.87 12.88 -15.30
N TYR A 50 13.91 14.18 -15.58
CA TYR A 50 14.10 15.23 -14.57
C TYR A 50 12.74 15.72 -14.07
N ASP A 51 12.69 16.18 -12.82
CA ASP A 51 11.52 16.89 -12.31
C ASP A 51 11.50 18.36 -12.79
N ASN A 52 10.52 19.13 -12.30
CA ASN A 52 10.35 20.53 -12.69
C ASN A 52 11.51 21.44 -12.22
N ASP A 53 12.27 21.00 -11.21
CA ASP A 53 13.40 21.74 -10.65
C ASP A 53 14.73 21.31 -11.30
N GLY A 54 14.69 20.34 -12.23
CA GLY A 54 15.85 19.82 -12.94
C GLY A 54 16.60 18.72 -12.19
N GLU A 55 16.01 18.18 -11.12
CA GLU A 55 16.63 17.11 -10.33
C GLU A 55 16.31 15.73 -10.90
N ASP A 56 17.25 14.80 -10.76
CA ASP A 56 17.10 13.43 -11.27
C ASP A 56 16.03 12.68 -10.47
N THR A 57 14.98 12.21 -11.15
CA THR A 57 13.88 11.47 -10.52
C THR A 57 14.19 10.00 -10.25
N LEU A 58 15.35 9.51 -10.69
CA LEU A 58 15.77 8.10 -10.73
C LEU A 58 14.95 7.21 -11.70
N TRP A 59 14.05 7.83 -12.46
CA TRP A 59 13.32 7.21 -13.55
C TRP A 59 14.01 7.52 -14.88
N VAL A 60 14.08 6.52 -15.75
CA VAL A 60 14.53 6.71 -17.14
C VAL A 60 13.37 6.39 -18.07
N ARG A 61 13.08 7.29 -19.01
CA ARG A 61 12.13 7.03 -20.08
C ARG A 61 12.77 6.11 -21.09
N VAL A 62 12.14 4.97 -21.35
CA VAL A 62 12.68 3.96 -22.26
C VAL A 62 12.05 4.05 -23.63
N TYR A 63 12.80 3.64 -24.65
CA TYR A 63 12.36 3.59 -26.03
C TYR A 63 12.62 2.21 -26.62
N TYR A 64 11.68 1.75 -27.45
CA TYR A 64 11.73 0.45 -28.10
C TYR A 64 11.99 0.62 -29.60
N SER A 65 12.40 -0.46 -30.27
CA SER A 65 12.43 -0.48 -31.73
C SER A 65 11.03 -0.20 -32.30
N ASP A 66 10.94 0.29 -33.55
CA ASP A 66 9.63 0.56 -34.18
C ASP A 66 8.73 -0.69 -34.27
N PHE A 67 9.36 -1.87 -34.33
CA PHE A 67 8.66 -3.14 -34.32
C PHE A 67 8.08 -3.44 -32.93
N ASP A 68 8.93 -3.48 -31.90
CA ASP A 68 8.52 -3.79 -30.53
C ASP A 68 7.54 -2.75 -29.98
N ARG A 69 7.74 -1.46 -30.33
CA ARG A 69 6.89 -0.36 -29.87
C ARG A 69 5.43 -0.57 -30.25
N LYS A 70 5.14 -0.98 -31.49
CA LYS A 70 3.75 -1.18 -31.94
C LYS A 70 3.05 -2.28 -31.13
N GLU A 71 3.73 -3.39 -30.91
CA GLU A 71 3.24 -4.50 -30.10
C GLU A 71 3.01 -4.07 -28.65
N ILE A 72 4.03 -3.46 -28.03
CA ILE A 72 3.99 -3.01 -26.63
C ILE A 72 2.89 -1.96 -26.43
N ASP A 73 2.77 -0.97 -27.31
CA ASP A 73 1.75 0.08 -27.19
C ASP A 73 0.34 -0.50 -27.26
N ILE A 74 0.09 -1.45 -28.18
CA ILE A 74 -1.22 -2.14 -28.27
C ILE A 74 -1.51 -2.90 -26.97
N SER A 75 -0.53 -3.65 -26.45
CA SER A 75 -0.72 -4.42 -25.22
C SER A 75 -0.92 -3.53 -24.00
N LEU A 76 -0.20 -2.40 -23.89
CA LEU A 76 -0.39 -1.44 -22.80
C LEU A 76 -1.76 -0.74 -22.86
N LYS A 77 -2.28 -0.44 -24.06
CA LYS A 77 -3.66 0.07 -24.23
C LYS A 77 -4.70 -0.97 -23.83
N LYS A 78 -4.48 -2.25 -24.15
CA LYS A 78 -5.34 -3.35 -23.69
C LYS A 78 -5.36 -3.47 -22.17
N VAL A 79 -4.18 -3.39 -21.53
CA VAL A 79 -4.09 -3.37 -20.05
C VAL A 79 -4.89 -2.22 -19.47
N TYR A 80 -4.80 -1.01 -20.04
CA TYR A 80 -5.61 0.12 -19.63
C TYR A 80 -7.12 -0.20 -19.75
N SER A 81 -7.57 -0.74 -20.89
CA SER A 81 -8.98 -1.12 -21.08
C SER A 81 -9.47 -2.14 -20.04
N ILE A 82 -8.63 -3.10 -19.65
CA ILE A 82 -8.98 -4.12 -18.65
C ILE A 82 -9.04 -3.51 -17.23
N LEU A 83 -8.13 -2.60 -16.90
CA LEU A 83 -8.12 -1.94 -15.59
C LEU A 83 -9.26 -0.93 -15.44
N HIS A 84 -9.52 -0.10 -16.46
CA HIS A 84 -10.35 1.11 -16.33
C HIS A 84 -11.67 1.06 -17.10
N SER A 85 -11.90 0.03 -17.90
CA SER A 85 -13.10 -0.10 -18.75
C SER A 85 -13.68 -1.52 -18.70
N ASP A 86 -14.61 -1.82 -19.60
CA ASP A 86 -15.22 -3.15 -19.77
C ASP A 86 -14.29 -4.16 -20.48
N GLY A 87 -13.03 -3.80 -20.71
CA GLY A 87 -12.09 -4.58 -21.50
C GLY A 87 -12.32 -4.51 -23.01
N SER A 88 -13.21 -3.65 -23.51
CA SER A 88 -13.46 -3.54 -24.94
C SER A 88 -12.31 -2.85 -25.70
N ASP A 89 -12.08 -3.31 -26.93
CA ASP A 89 -11.07 -2.74 -27.83
C ASP A 89 -11.52 -1.38 -28.42
N ARG A 90 -12.80 -1.00 -28.26
CA ARG A 90 -13.38 0.20 -28.88
C ARG A 90 -12.67 1.49 -28.48
N ILE A 91 -12.16 1.57 -27.26
CA ILE A 91 -11.50 2.78 -26.76
C ILE A 91 -10.03 2.88 -27.21
N GLN A 92 -9.43 1.80 -27.74
CA GLN A 92 -7.99 1.75 -28.00
C GLN A 92 -7.50 2.74 -29.04
N GLU A 93 -8.34 3.07 -30.03
CA GLU A 93 -8.03 4.10 -31.03
C GLU A 93 -7.90 5.50 -30.41
N TYR A 94 -8.53 5.71 -29.25
CA TYR A 94 -8.50 6.96 -28.48
C TYR A 94 -7.47 6.95 -27.34
N LEU A 95 -6.69 5.89 -27.19
CA LEU A 95 -5.64 5.82 -26.17
C LEU A 95 -4.28 6.02 -26.81
N ASN A 96 -3.41 6.77 -26.13
CA ASN A 96 -2.01 6.93 -26.49
C ASN A 96 -1.12 6.56 -25.31
N VAL A 97 -0.06 5.78 -25.56
CA VAL A 97 1.00 5.56 -24.56
C VAL A 97 1.97 6.74 -24.68
N ASP A 98 1.87 7.68 -23.75
CA ASP A 98 2.70 8.89 -23.76
C ASP A 98 4.11 8.60 -23.23
N ALA A 99 4.24 7.69 -22.27
CA ALA A 99 5.51 7.37 -21.64
C ALA A 99 5.54 5.95 -21.06
N VAL A 100 6.71 5.32 -21.18
CA VAL A 100 7.10 4.14 -20.41
C VAL A 100 8.37 4.53 -19.66
N ASP A 101 8.26 4.71 -18.35
CA ASP A 101 9.38 5.07 -17.50
C ASP A 101 9.80 3.84 -16.68
N PHE A 102 11.09 3.54 -16.65
CA PHE A 102 11.68 2.45 -15.88
C PHE A 102 12.40 3.02 -14.65
N CYS A 103 12.08 2.49 -13.48
CA CYS A 103 12.78 2.87 -12.26
C CYS A 103 14.13 2.15 -12.19
N THR A 104 15.21 2.92 -12.17
CA THR A 104 16.57 2.37 -12.09
C THR A 104 16.96 1.93 -10.68
N PHE A 105 16.21 2.40 -9.69
CA PHE A 105 16.45 2.21 -8.26
C PHE A 105 15.43 1.24 -7.63
N GLY A 106 15.76 0.72 -6.44
CA GLY A 106 14.88 -0.16 -5.67
C GLY A 106 14.95 -1.65 -6.06
N ASN A 107 14.20 -2.48 -5.33
CA ASN A 107 14.26 -3.94 -5.48
C ASN A 107 13.39 -4.46 -6.61
N SER A 108 12.20 -3.86 -6.78
CA SER A 108 11.18 -4.29 -7.73
C SER A 108 11.32 -3.66 -9.12
N LYS A 109 12.21 -2.65 -9.27
CA LYS A 109 12.50 -1.89 -10.50
C LYS A 109 11.27 -1.72 -11.41
N PRO A 110 10.20 -1.09 -10.90
CA PRO A 110 8.93 -1.05 -11.60
C PRO A 110 8.99 -0.23 -12.89
N PHE A 111 8.11 -0.55 -13.83
CA PHE A 111 7.77 0.35 -14.92
C PHE A 111 6.55 1.19 -14.54
N ARG A 112 6.56 2.47 -14.90
CA ARG A 112 5.43 3.41 -14.80
C ARG A 112 4.98 3.75 -16.22
N ILE A 113 3.72 3.46 -16.50
CA ILE A 113 3.13 3.67 -17.83
C ILE A 113 2.18 4.85 -17.75
N LYS A 114 2.37 5.84 -18.63
CA LYS A 114 1.44 6.96 -18.80
C LYS A 114 0.59 6.70 -20.03
N VAL A 115 -0.72 6.52 -19.83
CA VAL A 115 -1.70 6.39 -20.91
C VAL A 115 -2.61 7.60 -20.91
N ARG A 116 -2.76 8.25 -22.06
CA ARG A 116 -3.60 9.42 -22.26
C ARG A 116 -4.77 9.09 -23.18
N ASN A 117 -5.97 9.53 -22.80
CA ASN A 117 -7.13 9.52 -23.67
C ASN A 117 -7.12 10.80 -24.51
N ILE A 118 -6.97 10.66 -25.83
CA ILE A 118 -6.81 11.82 -26.73
C ILE A 118 -8.10 12.61 -26.93
N LEU A 119 -9.27 12.08 -26.57
CA LEU A 119 -10.55 12.76 -26.73
C LEU A 119 -10.77 13.84 -25.66
N ASN A 120 -10.26 13.62 -24.45
CA ASN A 120 -10.47 14.53 -23.31
C ASN A 120 -9.16 14.98 -22.65
N ASP A 121 -8.01 14.57 -23.21
CA ASP A 121 -6.66 14.86 -22.75
C ASP A 121 -6.34 14.40 -21.31
N ASN A 122 -7.20 13.55 -20.73
CA ASN A 122 -6.96 12.97 -19.41
C ASN A 122 -5.92 11.85 -19.52
N TYR A 123 -5.03 11.77 -18.54
CA TYR A 123 -4.05 10.70 -18.44
C TYR A 123 -4.21 9.91 -17.14
N THR A 124 -3.83 8.64 -17.20
CA THR A 124 -3.77 7.73 -16.06
C THR A 124 -2.42 7.06 -16.04
N TYR A 125 -1.94 6.77 -14.83
CA TYR A 125 -0.76 5.94 -14.63
C TYR A 125 -1.14 4.56 -14.12
N PHE A 126 -0.41 3.56 -14.57
CA PHE A 126 -0.35 2.26 -13.91
C PHE A 126 1.10 1.78 -13.86
N TYR A 127 1.37 0.83 -12.99
CA TYR A 127 2.70 0.26 -12.81
C TYR A 127 2.72 -1.20 -13.22
N VAL A 128 3.79 -1.61 -13.89
CA VAL A 128 4.09 -3.02 -14.18
C VAL A 128 5.29 -3.42 -13.32
N LYS A 129 5.11 -4.45 -12.50
CA LYS A 129 6.07 -4.94 -11.52
C LYS A 129 6.24 -6.44 -11.64
N LYS A 130 7.38 -6.95 -11.17
CA LYS A 130 7.49 -8.38 -10.87
C LYS A 130 6.55 -8.74 -9.73
N THR A 131 5.92 -9.91 -9.79
CA THR A 131 5.04 -10.38 -8.73
C THR A 131 5.81 -10.65 -7.44
N ASP A 132 5.19 -10.27 -6.34
CA ASP A 132 5.61 -10.63 -4.99
C ASP A 132 4.36 -10.96 -4.17
N ALA A 133 4.29 -12.18 -3.62
CA ALA A 133 3.16 -12.64 -2.84
C ALA A 133 2.87 -11.74 -1.64
N SER A 134 3.92 -11.25 -0.97
CA SER A 134 3.77 -10.33 0.16
C SER A 134 3.13 -9.01 -0.27
N ARG A 135 3.57 -8.40 -1.38
CA ARG A 135 2.91 -7.21 -1.96
C ARG A 135 1.43 -7.46 -2.25
N ILE A 136 1.10 -8.60 -2.87
CA ILE A 136 -0.28 -8.98 -3.20
C ILE A 136 -1.15 -9.10 -1.94
N TYR A 137 -0.64 -9.71 -0.86
CA TYR A 137 -1.34 -9.73 0.42
C TYR A 137 -1.63 -8.31 0.92
N GLY A 138 -0.67 -7.39 0.76
CA GLY A 138 -0.80 -6.00 1.19
C GLY A 138 -1.87 -5.25 0.40
N LEU A 139 -1.87 -5.41 -0.92
CA LEU A 139 -2.88 -4.82 -1.80
C LEU A 139 -4.29 -5.32 -1.46
N GLU A 140 -4.47 -6.61 -1.19
CA GLU A 140 -5.78 -7.17 -0.80
C GLU A 140 -6.21 -6.74 0.61
N LEU A 141 -5.29 -6.66 1.57
CA LEU A 141 -5.57 -6.16 2.91
C LEU A 141 -5.94 -4.68 2.88
N GLU A 142 -5.26 -3.86 2.06
CA GLU A 142 -5.65 -2.46 1.84
C GLU A 142 -7.02 -2.39 1.20
N HIS A 143 -7.27 -3.10 0.10
CA HIS A 143 -8.56 -3.10 -0.59
C HIS A 143 -9.74 -3.50 0.34
N MET A 144 -9.54 -4.42 1.28
CA MET A 144 -10.61 -4.88 2.19
C MET A 144 -10.73 -4.07 3.48
N LEU A 145 -9.61 -3.63 4.05
CA LEU A 145 -9.56 -3.07 5.40
C LEU A 145 -9.35 -1.56 5.44
N SER A 146 -9.03 -0.92 4.32
CA SER A 146 -9.00 0.54 4.17
C SER A 146 -10.27 1.10 3.53
N PRO A 147 -10.50 2.42 3.57
CA PRO A 147 -11.64 3.06 2.90
C PRO A 147 -11.53 3.06 1.37
N TYR A 148 -10.40 2.59 0.83
CA TYR A 148 -10.05 2.77 -0.56
C TYR A 148 -9.93 1.43 -1.25
N ASN A 149 -10.67 1.29 -2.35
CA ASN A 149 -10.50 0.17 -3.24
C ASN A 149 -9.22 0.35 -4.05
N LEU A 150 -8.46 -0.74 -4.17
CA LEU A 150 -7.35 -0.83 -5.11
C LEU A 150 -7.71 -1.71 -6.31
N ASN A 151 -7.25 -1.29 -7.47
CA ASN A 151 -7.31 -2.06 -8.70
C ASN A 151 -5.93 -2.57 -9.10
N PHE A 152 -5.81 -3.88 -9.28
CA PHE A 152 -4.58 -4.53 -9.70
C PHE A 152 -4.91 -5.89 -10.30
N LEU A 153 -4.00 -6.38 -11.13
CA LEU A 153 -4.09 -7.64 -11.87
C LEU A 153 -2.77 -8.40 -11.72
N VAL A 154 -2.86 -9.73 -11.68
CA VAL A 154 -1.71 -10.61 -11.54
C VAL A 154 -1.78 -11.70 -12.59
N TYR A 155 -0.69 -11.92 -13.30
CA TYR A 155 -0.56 -13.05 -14.20
C TYR A 155 0.88 -13.53 -14.28
N LYS A 156 1.08 -14.83 -14.03
CA LYS A 156 2.40 -15.45 -13.90
C LYS A 156 3.30 -14.65 -12.95
N ASP A 157 4.36 -14.05 -13.46
CA ASP A 157 5.38 -13.29 -12.75
C ASP A 157 5.19 -11.77 -12.85
N THR A 158 4.07 -11.31 -13.41
CA THR A 158 3.78 -9.89 -13.63
C THR A 158 2.57 -9.43 -12.80
N LEU A 159 2.77 -8.33 -12.08
CA LEU A 159 1.77 -7.59 -11.31
C LEU A 159 1.56 -6.24 -12.00
N ILE A 160 0.31 -5.93 -12.31
CA ILE A 160 -0.08 -4.61 -12.81
C ILE A 160 -0.96 -3.95 -11.77
N GLU A 161 -0.63 -2.74 -11.35
CA GLU A 161 -1.39 -2.00 -10.34
C GLU A 161 -1.68 -0.57 -10.78
N GLU A 162 -2.87 -0.10 -10.45
CA GLU A 162 -3.28 1.28 -10.71
C GLU A 162 -2.49 2.26 -9.83
N HIS A 163 -2.19 3.44 -10.37
CA HIS A 163 -1.57 4.49 -9.60
C HIS A 163 -2.49 5.03 -8.49
N ILE A 164 -1.96 5.09 -7.27
CA ILE A 164 -2.65 5.70 -6.14
C ILE A 164 -2.33 7.20 -6.11
N ALA A 165 -3.26 8.00 -6.61
CA ALA A 165 -3.13 9.45 -6.65
C ALA A 165 -3.12 10.08 -5.25
N GLY A 166 -2.24 11.08 -5.08
CA GLY A 166 -2.15 11.93 -3.90
C GLY A 166 -0.81 12.67 -3.86
N ILE A 167 -0.64 13.56 -2.90
CA ILE A 167 0.59 14.33 -2.72
C ILE A 167 1.56 13.45 -1.93
N PRO A 168 2.79 13.17 -2.41
CA PRO A 168 3.78 12.43 -1.63
C PRO A 168 3.95 13.02 -0.23
N GLY A 169 3.98 12.17 0.80
CA GLY A 169 3.95 12.64 2.18
C GLY A 169 5.14 13.51 2.55
N ASP A 170 6.33 13.21 2.02
CA ASP A 170 7.54 14.03 2.15
C ASP A 170 7.37 15.43 1.54
N VAL A 171 6.86 15.51 0.32
CA VAL A 171 6.55 16.77 -0.37
C VAL A 171 5.53 17.57 0.44
N PHE A 172 4.44 16.93 0.88
CA PHE A 172 3.42 17.58 1.68
C PHE A 172 3.98 18.12 3.00
N ILE A 173 4.72 17.31 3.75
CA ILE A 173 5.32 17.66 5.04
C ILE A 173 6.28 18.85 4.92
N ASN A 174 7.04 18.93 3.81
CA ASN A 174 8.02 19.98 3.63
C ASN A 174 7.41 21.30 3.13
N TYR A 175 6.49 21.24 2.17
CA TYR A 175 6.05 22.43 1.44
C TYR A 175 4.62 22.89 1.74
N MET A 176 3.75 22.00 2.21
CA MET A 176 2.31 22.28 2.41
C MET A 176 1.93 22.33 3.89
N LEU A 177 2.40 21.38 4.69
CA LEU A 177 2.11 21.31 6.13
C LEU A 177 2.39 22.63 6.89
N PRO A 178 3.47 23.39 6.61
CA PRO A 178 3.69 24.68 7.27
C PRO A 178 2.56 25.69 7.04
N LYS A 179 1.97 25.66 5.84
CA LYS A 179 0.93 26.58 5.36
C LYS A 179 -0.49 26.18 5.81
N CYS A 180 -0.68 24.95 6.29
CA CYS A 180 -1.97 24.49 6.81
C CYS A 180 -2.42 25.30 8.03
N SER A 181 -3.71 25.58 8.09
CA SER A 181 -4.41 26.18 9.22
C SER A 181 -4.36 25.28 10.48
N ALA A 182 -4.75 25.83 11.62
CA ALA A 182 -4.77 25.08 12.88
C ALA A 182 -5.73 23.87 12.83
N SER A 183 -6.88 24.03 12.16
CA SER A 183 -7.89 22.96 12.01
C SER A 183 -7.38 21.83 11.14
N GLU A 184 -6.80 22.16 9.97
CA GLU A 184 -6.22 21.18 9.06
C GLU A 184 -5.07 20.41 9.73
N LYS A 185 -4.23 21.10 10.49
CA LYS A 185 -3.15 20.50 11.29
C LYS A 185 -3.69 19.50 12.33
N ALA A 186 -4.79 19.83 13.02
CA ALA A 186 -5.43 18.93 13.97
C ALA A 186 -6.05 17.70 13.29
N GLN A 187 -6.65 17.87 12.12
CA GLN A 187 -7.20 16.78 11.32
C GLN A 187 -6.11 15.85 10.78
N LEU A 188 -5.01 16.39 10.27
CA LEU A 188 -3.84 15.63 9.84
C LEU A 188 -3.23 14.83 11.00
N ALA A 189 -3.12 15.43 12.18
CA ALA A 189 -2.68 14.73 13.39
C ALA A 189 -3.58 13.52 13.70
N LYS A 190 -4.92 13.72 13.69
CA LYS A 190 -5.90 12.64 13.88
C LYS A 190 -5.72 11.53 12.85
N GLU A 191 -5.61 11.87 11.57
CA GLU A 191 -5.45 10.89 10.50
C GLU A 191 -4.11 10.16 10.56
N PHE A 192 -3.02 10.79 11.00
CA PHE A 192 -1.74 10.13 11.20
C PHE A 192 -1.78 9.09 12.33
N VAL A 193 -2.51 9.36 13.42
CA VAL A 193 -2.76 8.35 14.48
C VAL A 193 -3.51 7.15 13.91
N LYS A 194 -4.57 7.39 13.12
CA LYS A 194 -5.37 6.33 12.50
C LYS A 194 -4.56 5.52 11.48
N PHE A 195 -3.81 6.20 10.62
CA PHE A 195 -2.94 5.55 9.64
C PHE A 195 -1.91 4.64 10.31
N ASN A 196 -1.32 5.07 11.42
CA ASN A 196 -0.36 4.29 12.18
C ASN A 196 -0.96 3.00 12.75
N GLU A 197 -2.19 3.06 13.28
CA GLU A 197 -2.90 1.85 13.71
C GLU A 197 -3.25 0.93 12.55
N ARG A 198 -3.70 1.47 11.40
CA ARG A 198 -3.96 0.65 10.20
C ARG A 198 -2.71 -0.10 9.75
N CYS A 199 -1.55 0.55 9.72
CA CYS A 199 -0.29 -0.10 9.34
C CYS A 199 0.08 -1.21 10.32
N MET A 200 -0.05 -0.95 11.61
CA MET A 200 0.30 -1.93 12.66
C MET A 200 -0.60 -3.16 12.62
N ILE A 201 -1.92 -2.98 12.58
CA ILE A 201 -2.90 -4.09 12.60
C ILE A 201 -2.69 -5.04 11.42
N ARG A 202 -2.35 -4.48 10.27
CA ARG A 202 -2.20 -5.23 9.02
C ARG A 202 -0.78 -5.72 8.81
N LEU A 203 0.17 -5.36 9.66
CA LEU A 203 1.60 -5.62 9.45
C LEU A 203 2.11 -5.03 8.11
N LEU A 204 1.74 -3.78 7.82
CA LEU A 204 2.24 -3.01 6.67
C LEU A 204 3.48 -2.20 7.08
N GLY A 205 4.65 -2.66 6.66
CA GLY A 205 5.94 -2.09 7.07
C GLY A 205 6.41 -0.93 6.19
N ASP A 206 7.51 -0.30 6.62
CA ASP A 206 8.27 0.73 5.87
C ASP A 206 7.45 1.92 5.36
N MET A 207 6.59 2.45 6.22
CA MET A 207 5.76 3.62 5.91
C MET A 207 6.49 4.94 6.20
N ARG A 208 7.63 5.15 5.53
CA ARG A 208 8.30 6.46 5.47
C ARG A 208 7.45 7.47 4.70
N SER A 209 7.74 8.77 4.84
CA SER A 209 6.94 9.84 4.26
C SER A 209 6.79 9.78 2.74
N TYR A 210 7.74 9.19 2.02
CA TYR A 210 7.66 8.99 0.56
C TYR A 210 6.94 7.68 0.15
N ASN A 211 6.55 6.82 1.09
CA ASN A 211 5.84 5.56 0.84
C ASN A 211 4.32 5.64 1.11
N TYR A 212 3.82 6.84 1.40
CA TYR A 212 2.39 7.15 1.47
C TYR A 212 2.11 8.51 0.83
N VAL A 213 0.85 8.73 0.48
CA VAL A 213 0.35 10.00 -0.04
C VAL A 213 -0.69 10.61 0.89
N ILE A 214 -0.74 11.94 0.89
CA ILE A 214 -1.78 12.74 1.51
C ILE A 214 -2.75 13.18 0.41
N VAL A 215 -4.03 12.84 0.60
CA VAL A 215 -5.12 13.15 -0.32
C VAL A 215 -5.99 14.24 0.30
N PRO A 216 -6.00 15.47 -0.25
CA PRO A 216 -6.97 16.48 0.12
C PRO A 216 -8.32 16.15 -0.53
N VAL A 217 -9.36 16.06 0.29
CA VAL A 217 -10.75 15.91 -0.16
C VAL A 217 -11.47 17.20 0.16
N HIS A 218 -11.87 17.95 -0.87
CA HIS A 218 -12.63 19.18 -0.69
C HIS A 218 -14.06 18.84 -0.26
N ASP A 219 -14.45 19.35 0.90
CA ASP A 219 -15.83 19.38 1.38
C ASP A 219 -16.43 20.78 1.16
N PHE A 220 -17.68 21.00 1.54
CA PHE A 220 -18.41 22.24 1.23
C PHE A 220 -17.75 23.52 1.78
N ASP A 221 -17.10 23.46 2.95
CA ASP A 221 -16.48 24.61 3.63
C ASP A 221 -15.02 24.37 4.09
N HIS A 222 -14.49 23.15 3.96
CA HIS A 222 -13.13 22.83 4.42
C HIS A 222 -12.49 21.70 3.61
N VAL A 223 -11.19 21.49 3.80
CA VAL A 223 -10.43 20.38 3.20
C VAL A 223 -10.26 19.27 4.24
N VAL A 224 -10.59 18.05 3.85
CA VAL A 224 -10.36 16.83 4.63
C VAL A 224 -9.14 16.10 4.10
N TYR A 225 -8.06 16.07 4.88
CA TYR A 225 -6.87 15.31 4.50
C TYR A 225 -7.01 13.84 4.88
N LYS A 226 -6.55 12.94 4.00
CA LYS A 226 -6.49 11.50 4.25
C LYS A 226 -5.11 10.95 3.90
N ILE A 227 -4.65 9.94 4.64
CA ILE A 227 -3.35 9.30 4.39
C ILE A 227 -3.56 7.91 3.80
N ARG A 228 -2.93 7.65 2.65
CA ARG A 228 -3.01 6.38 1.91
C ARG A 228 -1.61 5.81 1.69
N ALA A 229 -1.42 4.53 2.02
CA ALA A 229 -0.19 3.83 1.65
C ALA A 229 -0.11 3.64 0.14
N ILE A 230 1.09 3.74 -0.42
CA ILE A 230 1.35 3.49 -1.84
C ILE A 230 2.39 2.37 -2.06
N ASP A 231 3.18 2.07 -1.04
CA ASP A 231 4.12 0.96 -1.06
C ASP A 231 3.64 -0.20 -0.18
N PHE A 232 3.64 -1.40 -0.73
CA PHE A 232 3.26 -2.64 -0.04
C PHE A 232 4.40 -3.67 -0.08
N ASP A 233 5.61 -3.27 -0.51
CA ASP A 233 6.77 -4.15 -0.62
C ASP A 233 7.22 -4.72 0.73
N GLN A 234 6.87 -4.10 1.86
CA GLN A 234 7.27 -4.55 3.21
C GLN A 234 6.09 -5.13 4.02
N GLN A 235 5.06 -5.61 3.34
CA GLN A 235 3.92 -6.27 3.95
C GLN A 235 4.30 -7.60 4.62
N CYS A 236 4.00 -7.79 5.91
CA CYS A 236 4.23 -9.04 6.62
C CYS A 236 5.67 -9.60 6.50
N PHE A 237 6.70 -8.75 6.44
CA PHE A 237 8.09 -9.20 6.28
C PHE A 237 8.97 -8.96 7.50
N GLU A 238 8.99 -7.75 8.07
CA GLU A 238 9.96 -7.38 9.11
C GLU A 238 9.61 -7.94 10.49
N GLY A 239 10.65 -8.21 11.30
CA GLY A 239 10.47 -8.78 12.64
C GLY A 239 10.21 -7.77 13.76
N LYS A 240 10.53 -6.49 13.52
CA LYS A 240 10.38 -5.42 14.50
C LYS A 240 8.97 -4.82 14.42
N LEU A 241 8.20 -4.87 15.51
CA LEU A 241 6.86 -4.28 15.57
C LEU A 241 6.86 -2.78 15.27
N LYS A 242 7.93 -2.07 15.64
CA LYS A 242 8.11 -0.63 15.36
C LYS A 242 8.13 -0.30 13.87
N VAL A 243 8.52 -1.23 13.00
CA VAL A 243 8.54 -1.01 11.54
C VAL A 243 7.14 -0.89 10.96
N TYR A 244 6.15 -1.51 11.60
CA TYR A 244 4.73 -1.42 11.24
C TYR A 244 4.05 -0.17 11.80
N ARG A 245 4.81 0.73 12.42
CA ARG A 245 4.32 1.93 13.10
C ARG A 245 5.00 3.19 12.53
N PRO A 246 4.38 3.87 11.54
CA PRO A 246 4.92 5.04 10.85
C PRO A 246 5.62 6.09 11.74
N GLN A 247 5.15 6.28 12.97
CA GLN A 247 5.74 7.22 13.94
C GLN A 247 7.22 6.97 14.29
N PHE A 248 7.77 5.79 14.03
CA PHE A 248 9.18 5.50 14.36
C PHE A 248 10.16 5.84 13.23
N PHE A 249 9.68 6.17 12.04
CA PHE A 249 10.53 6.61 10.93
C PHE A 249 10.92 8.08 11.11
N LYS A 250 12.22 8.38 10.93
CA LYS A 250 12.77 9.75 11.09
C LYS A 250 12.11 10.73 10.13
N GLU A 251 11.78 10.26 8.93
CA GLU A 251 11.12 10.99 7.86
C GLU A 251 9.71 11.49 8.27
N ASN A 252 9.09 10.84 9.25
CA ASN A 252 7.78 11.22 9.79
C ASN A 252 7.86 12.10 11.04
N TYR A 253 9.05 12.55 11.46
CA TYR A 253 9.23 13.28 12.72
C TYR A 253 8.30 14.50 12.86
N LYS A 254 8.19 15.33 11.80
CA LYS A 254 7.28 16.49 11.78
C LYS A 254 5.81 16.12 11.99
N MET A 255 5.37 14.96 11.52
CA MET A 255 4.01 14.45 11.76
C MET A 255 3.82 13.98 13.21
N VAL A 256 4.88 13.43 13.83
CA VAL A 256 4.86 13.05 15.25
C VAL A 256 4.80 14.28 16.14
N GLU A 257 5.57 15.32 15.84
CA GLU A 257 5.49 16.60 16.53
C GLU A 257 4.11 17.23 16.39
N LEU A 258 3.55 17.23 15.18
CA LEU A 258 2.18 17.70 14.92
C LEU A 258 1.16 16.99 15.82
N VAL A 259 1.25 15.67 15.96
CA VAL A 259 0.38 14.90 16.88
C VAL A 259 0.59 15.33 18.32
N ARG A 260 1.85 15.48 18.75
CA ARG A 260 2.20 15.85 20.13
C ARG A 260 1.70 17.25 20.49
N ASP A 261 1.72 18.18 19.53
CA ASP A 261 1.32 19.57 19.72
C ASP A 261 -0.20 19.76 19.62
N LYS A 262 -0.89 18.95 18.81
CA LYS A 262 -2.33 19.11 18.55
C LYS A 262 -3.23 18.21 19.39
N LEU A 263 -2.75 17.04 19.83
CA LEU A 263 -3.60 16.02 20.44
C LEU A 263 -3.15 15.70 21.87
N GLN A 264 -4.12 15.69 22.79
CA GLN A 264 -3.93 15.14 24.12
C GLN A 264 -3.89 13.61 24.06
N LYS A 265 -3.23 12.98 25.04
CA LYS A 265 -3.12 11.51 25.13
C LYS A 265 -4.48 10.80 25.03
N ASN A 266 -5.50 11.32 25.73
CA ASN A 266 -6.85 10.76 25.70
C ASN A 266 -7.46 10.78 24.29
N SER A 267 -7.25 11.85 23.52
CA SER A 267 -7.71 11.96 22.14
C SER A 267 -6.97 10.97 21.23
N VAL A 268 -5.66 10.80 21.43
CA VAL A 268 -4.88 9.79 20.69
C VAL A 268 -5.43 8.39 20.95
N ASP A 269 -5.65 8.02 22.21
CA ASP A 269 -6.15 6.69 22.56
C ASP A 269 -7.58 6.47 22.05
N GLN A 270 -8.44 7.50 22.08
CA GLN A 270 -9.75 7.48 21.45
C GLN A 270 -9.65 7.19 19.94
N TYR A 271 -8.79 7.91 19.20
CA TYR A 271 -8.67 7.72 17.75
C TYR A 271 -8.12 6.34 17.38
N LYS A 272 -7.28 5.74 18.23
CA LYS A 272 -6.84 4.35 18.04
C LYS A 272 -8.01 3.37 18.19
N ILE A 273 -8.84 3.54 19.22
CA ILE A 273 -10.02 2.69 19.45
C ILE A 273 -11.02 2.85 18.29
N GLU A 274 -11.27 4.08 17.84
CA GLU A 274 -12.11 4.35 16.66
C GLU A 274 -11.60 3.58 15.43
N GLU A 275 -10.30 3.66 15.14
CA GLU A 275 -9.74 2.98 13.97
C GLU A 275 -9.82 1.45 14.10
N ARG A 276 -9.49 0.90 15.28
CA ARG A 276 -9.61 -0.55 15.54
C ARG A 276 -11.04 -1.04 15.38
N SER A 277 -12.03 -0.28 15.83
CA SER A 277 -13.45 -0.60 15.64
C SER A 277 -13.86 -0.58 14.16
N ILE A 278 -13.40 0.43 13.39
CA ILE A 278 -13.65 0.49 11.93
C ILE A 278 -13.02 -0.72 11.22
N VAL A 279 -11.77 -1.06 11.56
CA VAL A 279 -11.07 -2.22 10.99
C VAL A 279 -11.79 -3.53 11.37
N ALA A 280 -12.23 -3.70 12.62
CA ALA A 280 -13.00 -4.87 13.06
C ALA A 280 -14.30 -5.04 12.25
N LYS A 281 -15.04 -3.95 12.01
CA LYS A 281 -16.25 -3.96 11.17
C LYS A 281 -15.94 -4.33 9.72
N ARG A 282 -14.81 -3.87 9.16
CA ARG A 282 -14.37 -4.25 7.81
C ARG A 282 -13.91 -5.69 7.70
N ILE A 283 -13.25 -6.23 8.72
CA ILE A 283 -12.92 -7.66 8.81
C ILE A 283 -14.22 -8.49 8.74
N LEU A 284 -15.25 -8.09 9.49
CA LEU A 284 -16.56 -8.74 9.47
C LEU A 284 -17.24 -8.64 8.09
N SER A 285 -17.32 -7.44 7.51
CA SER A 285 -17.99 -7.21 6.22
C SER A 285 -17.28 -7.89 5.04
N SER A 286 -15.95 -8.06 5.12
CA SER A 286 -15.16 -8.77 4.11
C SER A 286 -15.45 -10.28 4.07
N GLY A 287 -16.06 -10.82 5.14
CA GLY A 287 -16.65 -12.15 5.18
C GLY A 287 -15.72 -13.27 4.69
N ASN A 288 -16.11 -13.94 3.61
CA ASN A 288 -15.36 -15.07 3.06
C ASN A 288 -14.08 -14.67 2.34
N ARG A 289 -13.97 -13.43 1.84
CA ARG A 289 -12.78 -12.97 1.10
C ARG A 289 -11.57 -12.92 2.00
N ILE A 290 -11.66 -12.24 3.14
CA ILE A 290 -10.55 -12.16 4.09
C ILE A 290 -10.17 -13.53 4.67
N LYS A 291 -11.15 -14.40 4.96
CA LYS A 291 -10.89 -15.77 5.43
C LYS A 291 -10.07 -16.57 4.42
N ARG A 292 -10.37 -16.45 3.12
CA ARG A 292 -9.63 -17.14 2.05
C ARG A 292 -8.23 -16.55 1.85
N LEU A 293 -8.09 -15.22 1.93
CA LEU A 293 -6.77 -14.58 1.87
C LEU A 293 -5.86 -15.09 2.99
N ILE A 294 -6.37 -15.13 4.22
CA ILE A 294 -5.64 -15.65 5.38
C ILE A 294 -5.34 -17.14 5.24
N ALA A 295 -6.27 -17.95 4.72
CA ALA A 295 -6.02 -19.36 4.45
C ALA A 295 -4.92 -19.60 3.40
N ALA A 296 -4.71 -18.65 2.47
CA ALA A 296 -3.60 -18.66 1.53
C ALA A 296 -2.29 -18.19 2.17
N ALA A 297 -2.35 -17.20 3.07
CA ALA A 297 -1.17 -16.62 3.74
C ALA A 297 -0.58 -17.53 4.83
N ARG A 298 -1.40 -18.27 5.59
CA ARG A 298 -0.95 -19.12 6.71
C ARG A 298 0.16 -20.12 6.34
N PRO A 299 0.07 -20.91 5.26
CA PRO A 299 1.14 -21.82 4.89
C PRO A 299 2.27 -21.14 4.09
N ASP A 300 2.19 -19.84 3.82
CA ASP A 300 3.17 -19.16 2.97
C ASP A 300 4.42 -18.75 3.73
N THR A 301 5.57 -18.82 3.07
CA THR A 301 6.87 -18.41 3.60
C THR A 301 7.24 -17.06 3.00
N ILE A 302 6.71 -15.98 3.59
CA ILE A 302 6.88 -14.59 3.13
C ILE A 302 7.78 -13.74 4.05
N SER A 303 8.54 -14.39 4.94
CA SER A 303 9.45 -13.75 5.88
C SER A 303 10.52 -14.75 6.37
N LEU A 304 11.44 -14.28 7.21
CA LEU A 304 12.50 -15.07 7.83
C LEU A 304 12.03 -15.65 9.18
N PRO A 305 12.49 -16.85 9.57
CA PRO A 305 12.18 -17.44 10.88
C PRO A 305 12.51 -16.50 12.05
N GLU A 306 13.65 -15.82 12.01
CA GLU A 306 14.05 -14.84 13.03
C GLU A 306 13.09 -13.64 13.12
N ASN A 307 12.53 -13.21 11.98
CA ASN A 307 11.55 -12.12 11.96
C ASN A 307 10.24 -12.56 12.59
N ILE A 308 9.77 -13.77 12.26
CA ILE A 308 8.55 -14.36 12.83
C ILE A 308 8.71 -14.50 14.35
N ASP A 309 9.83 -15.07 14.80
CA ASP A 309 10.08 -15.30 16.22
C ASP A 309 10.17 -13.99 17.00
N ARG A 310 10.87 -12.98 16.48
CA ARG A 310 10.90 -11.67 17.14
C ARG A 310 9.52 -11.01 17.19
N LEU A 311 8.82 -10.96 16.06
CA LEU A 311 7.56 -10.23 15.96
C LEU A 311 6.48 -10.83 16.86
N LYS A 312 6.36 -12.16 16.91
CA LYS A 312 5.33 -12.81 17.74
C LYS A 312 5.54 -12.53 19.23
N HIS A 313 6.79 -12.41 19.69
CA HIS A 313 7.10 -12.02 21.06
C HIS A 313 6.82 -10.53 21.31
N GLU A 314 7.21 -9.63 20.40
CA GLU A 314 6.91 -8.20 20.55
C GLU A 314 5.39 -7.92 20.53
N ILE A 315 4.61 -8.65 19.71
CA ILE A 315 3.15 -8.55 19.71
C ILE A 315 2.57 -9.14 21.00
N TYR A 316 3.07 -10.30 21.45
CA TYR A 316 2.67 -10.85 22.75
C TYR A 316 2.90 -9.87 23.89
N ASP A 317 4.03 -9.15 23.90
CA ASP A 317 4.31 -8.18 24.95
C ASP A 317 3.32 -7.01 24.95
N LEU A 318 2.81 -6.63 23.78
CA LEU A 318 1.81 -5.59 23.61
C LEU A 318 0.39 -6.06 23.97
N THR A 319 -0.01 -7.26 23.55
CA THR A 319 -1.40 -7.74 23.62
C THR A 319 -1.66 -8.67 24.81
N LYS A 320 -0.60 -9.29 25.34
CA LYS A 320 -0.62 -10.39 26.31
C LYS A 320 -1.40 -11.63 25.85
N ASP A 321 -1.67 -11.74 24.55
CA ASP A 321 -2.37 -12.89 23.96
C ASP A 321 -1.38 -14.02 23.66
N ILE A 322 -1.49 -15.12 24.42
CA ILE A 322 -0.54 -16.23 24.40
C ILE A 322 -0.49 -16.97 23.05
N ASP A 323 -1.54 -16.86 22.23
CA ASP A 323 -1.61 -17.58 20.95
C ASP A 323 -0.57 -17.08 19.95
N PHE A 324 -0.10 -15.82 20.07
CA PHE A 324 0.99 -15.32 19.24
C PHE A 324 2.27 -16.16 19.39
N LYS A 325 2.60 -16.62 20.61
CA LYS A 325 3.81 -17.43 20.85
C LYS A 325 3.84 -18.74 20.06
N LYS A 326 2.67 -19.26 19.69
CA LYS A 326 2.50 -20.52 18.93
C LYS A 326 2.62 -20.33 17.42
N SER A 327 2.70 -19.09 16.93
CA SER A 327 2.77 -18.80 15.49
C SER A 327 4.12 -19.25 14.90
N SER A 328 4.03 -19.93 13.77
CA SER A 328 5.15 -20.48 13.00
C SER A 328 5.39 -19.74 11.68
N THR A 329 4.38 -19.03 11.14
CA THR A 329 4.49 -18.24 9.91
C THR A 329 3.97 -16.81 10.09
N MET A 330 4.35 -15.90 9.19
CA MET A 330 3.79 -14.54 9.19
C MET A 330 2.30 -14.51 8.88
N GLY A 331 1.79 -15.46 8.10
CA GLY A 331 0.35 -15.58 7.86
C GLY A 331 -0.44 -15.96 9.12
N GLU A 332 0.15 -16.74 10.02
CA GLU A 332 -0.43 -17.04 11.33
C GLU A 332 -0.40 -15.82 12.26
N VAL A 333 0.73 -15.10 12.31
CA VAL A 333 0.84 -13.85 13.08
C VAL A 333 -0.21 -12.83 12.61
N LEU A 334 -0.34 -12.64 11.29
CA LEU A 334 -1.37 -11.77 10.71
C LEU A 334 -2.78 -12.24 11.07
N SER A 335 -3.07 -13.55 10.95
CA SER A 335 -4.38 -14.09 11.30
C SER A 335 -4.74 -13.75 12.74
N LEU A 336 -3.83 -14.00 13.68
CA LEU A 336 -4.06 -13.73 15.10
C LEU A 336 -4.21 -12.24 15.39
N ALA A 337 -3.46 -11.38 14.69
CA ALA A 337 -3.62 -9.92 14.80
C ALA A 337 -5.02 -9.46 14.38
N LEU A 338 -5.52 -9.94 13.24
CA LEU A 338 -6.87 -9.62 12.77
C LEU A 338 -7.94 -10.21 13.69
N ASP A 339 -7.78 -11.45 14.16
CA ASP A 339 -8.70 -12.10 15.09
C ASP A 339 -8.72 -11.39 16.45
N PHE A 340 -7.57 -10.92 16.94
CA PHE A 340 -7.47 -10.09 18.15
C PHE A 340 -8.26 -8.79 17.98
N VAL A 341 -8.06 -8.06 16.89
CA VAL A 341 -8.78 -6.80 16.65
C VAL A 341 -10.28 -7.05 16.52
N LYS A 342 -10.68 -8.09 15.78
CA LYS A 342 -12.09 -8.45 15.64
C LYS A 342 -12.73 -8.74 17.01
N ARG A 343 -12.15 -9.66 17.80
CA ARG A 343 -12.72 -10.07 19.10
C ARG A 343 -12.84 -8.92 20.10
N ASN A 344 -11.86 -8.02 20.13
CA ASN A 344 -11.82 -6.95 21.13
C ASN A 344 -12.56 -5.67 20.72
N TYR A 345 -12.85 -5.47 19.41
CA TYR A 345 -13.39 -4.20 18.92
C TYR A 345 -14.66 -4.30 18.05
N GLN A 346 -15.18 -5.50 17.79
CA GLN A 346 -16.40 -5.68 16.99
C GLN A 346 -17.65 -5.06 17.63
N ASP A 347 -17.77 -5.13 18.97
CA ASP A 347 -18.96 -4.68 19.71
C ASP A 347 -18.79 -3.27 20.30
N VAL A 348 -17.67 -2.62 20.00
CA VAL A 348 -17.40 -1.26 20.47
C VAL A 348 -18.33 -0.28 19.75
N SER A 349 -19.30 0.22 20.50
CA SER A 349 -20.20 1.29 20.07
C SER A 349 -19.57 2.67 20.28
N MET A 350 -19.93 3.65 19.45
CA MET A 350 -19.50 5.04 19.64
C MET A 350 -19.90 5.60 21.02
N LYS A 351 -21.00 5.10 21.59
CA LYS A 351 -21.47 5.47 22.93
C LYS A 351 -20.51 4.99 24.02
N GLN A 352 -20.05 3.74 23.96
CA GLN A 352 -19.01 3.24 24.86
C GLN A 352 -17.70 4.04 24.69
N ILE A 353 -17.40 4.49 23.46
CA ILE A 353 -16.16 5.26 23.14
C ILE A 353 -16.15 6.56 23.92
N ILE A 354 -17.28 7.25 23.90
CA ILE A 354 -17.49 8.52 24.60
C ILE A 354 -17.55 8.31 26.13
N GLU A 355 -18.16 7.22 26.59
CA GLU A 355 -18.31 6.91 28.02
C GLU A 355 -17.05 6.29 28.68
N LYS A 356 -15.96 6.05 27.93
CA LYS A 356 -14.69 5.47 28.42
C LYS A 356 -14.85 4.10 29.11
N LYS A 357 -15.80 3.27 28.68
CA LYS A 357 -16.03 1.92 29.23
C LYS A 357 -15.29 0.85 28.40
N PHE A 358 -13.97 0.79 28.47
CA PHE A 358 -13.14 -0.22 27.80
C PHE A 358 -12.07 -0.81 28.69
#